data_AF-A0A972MCJ2-F1
#
_entry.id   AF-A0A972MCJ2-F1
#
_cell.length_a   1.000
_cell.length_b   1.000
_cell.length_c   1.000
_cell.angle_alpha   90.00
_cell.angle_beta   90.00
_cell.angle_gamma   90.00
#
_symmetry.space_group_name_H-M   'P 1'
#
loop_
_entity.id
_entity.type
_entity.pdbx_description
1 polymer ?
#
loop_
_entity_poly.entity_id
_entity_poly.type
_entity_poly.pdbx_seq_one_letter_code
_entity_poly.pdbx_strand_id
1 'polypeptide(L)' 'VFDLNGKLLLQKNIQNLGLNSINVNLPNSIYIVKLITEDESICKKVVISK' A
#
# COMPACT_ATOMS: atom_id res chain seq x y z
N VAL A 1 -1.93 -0.46 3.16
CA VAL A 1 -0.97 0.62 3.49
C VAL A 1 -1.03 0.86 4.98
N PHE A 2 0.10 0.81 5.64
CA PHE A 2 0.24 0.96 7.08
C PHE A 2 1.17 2.12 7.39
N ASP A 3 0.95 2.81 8.51
CA ASP A 3 1.92 3.75 9.06
C ASP A 3 3.07 3.03 9.78
N LEU A 4 4.03 3.80 10.32
CA LEU A 4 5.16 3.27 11.08
C LEU A 4 4.77 2.59 12.39
N ASN A 5 3.58 2.87 12.93
CA ASN A 5 3.06 2.23 14.14
C ASN A 5 2.31 0.93 13.81
N GLY A 6 2.26 0.53 12.53
CA GLY A 6 1.52 -0.64 12.07
C GLY A 6 0.00 -0.40 11.96
N LYS A 7 -0.47 0.83 12.11
CA LYS A 7 -1.89 1.16 11.93
C LYS A 7 -2.25 1.05 10.46
N LEU A 8 -3.28 0.28 10.15
CA LEU A 8 -3.85 0.21 8.80
C LEU A 8 -4.48 1.56 8.44
N LEU A 9 -4.00 2.19 7.37
CA LEU A 9 -4.51 3.46 6.86
C LEU A 9 -5.43 3.28 5.64
N LEU A 10 -5.10 2.32 4.77
CA LEU A 10 -5.85 2.06 3.55
C LEU A 10 -5.73 0.59 3.13
N GLN A 11 -6.88 -0.01 2.83
CA GLN A 11 -7.01 -1.33 2.24
C GLN A 11 -7.96 -1.25 1.04
N LYS A 12 -7.57 -1.87 -0.06
CA LYS A 12 -8.41 -1.95 -1.26
C LYS A 12 -8.22 -3.33 -1.87
N ASN A 13 -9.34 -4.00 -2.12
CA ASN A 13 -9.35 -5.28 -2.83
C ASN A 13 -9.46 -4.98 -4.33
N ILE A 14 -8.49 -5.45 -5.11
CA ILE A 14 -8.50 -5.33 -6.57
C ILE A 14 -8.80 -6.72 -7.12
N GLN A 15 -10.04 -6.94 -7.56
CA GLN A 15 -10.48 -8.21 -8.14
C GLN A 15 -10.50 -8.20 -9.68
N ASN A 16 -10.18 -7.06 -10.30
CA ASN A 16 -10.27 -6.89 -11.76
C ASN A 16 -8.87 -6.71 -12.38
N LEU A 17 -8.49 -7.66 -13.23
CA LEU A 17 -7.19 -7.79 -13.93
C LEU A 17 -6.81 -6.58 -14.84
N GLY A 18 -7.70 -5.59 -15.00
CA GLY A 18 -7.43 -4.37 -15.77
C GLY A 18 -6.94 -3.18 -14.94
N LEU A 19 -7.02 -3.23 -13.61
CA LEU A 19 -6.59 -2.16 -12.71
C LEU A 19 -5.26 -2.53 -12.02
N ASN A 20 -4.15 -2.13 -12.63
CA ASN A 20 -2.80 -2.43 -12.12
C ASN A 20 -2.27 -1.42 -11.10
N SER A 21 -3.05 -0.38 -10.76
CA SER A 21 -2.58 0.71 -9.91
C SER A 21 -3.67 1.29 -9.01
N ILE A 22 -3.28 1.67 -7.79
CA ILE A 22 -4.07 2.50 -6.89
C ILE A 22 -3.31 3.80 -6.69
N ASN A 23 -3.95 4.92 -7.02
CA ASN A 23 -3.45 6.24 -6.65
C ASN A 23 -3.89 6.57 -5.22
N VAL A 24 -2.94 6.94 -4.36
CA VAL A 24 -3.19 7.30 -2.97
C VAL A 24 -2.49 8.62 -2.69
N ASN A 25 -3.20 9.57 -2.10
CA ASN A 25 -2.62 10.82 -1.64
C ASN A 25 -2.34 10.71 -0.14
N LEU A 26 -1.07 10.65 0.24
CA LEU A 26 -0.62 10.51 1.63
C LEU A 26 0.30 11.68 2.00
N PRO A 27 0.29 12.14 3.26
CA PRO A 27 1.21 13.17 3.73
C PRO A 27 2.67 12.68 3.70
N ASN A 28 3.61 13.62 3.84
CA ASN A 28 5.03 13.28 3.91
C ASN A 28 5.28 12.43 5.16
N SER A 29 5.67 11.17 4.95
CA SER A 29 5.95 10.21 6.02
C SER A 29 6.55 8.93 5.43
N ILE A 30 6.77 7.95 6.30
CA ILE A 30 7.18 6.60 5.92
C ILE A 30 5.97 5.67 6.06
N TYR A 31 5.78 4.83 5.07
CA TYR A 31 4.68 3.87 5.01
C TYR A 31 5.19 2.47 4.72
N ILE A 32 4.42 1.48 5.16
CA ILE A 32 4.58 0.10 4.75
C ILE A 32 3.42 -0.26 3.81
N VAL A 33 3.75 -0.63 2.57
CA VAL A 33 2.78 -1.10 1.57
C VAL A 33 2.87 -2.61 1.51
N LYS A 34 1.77 -3.28 1.79
CA LYS A 34 1.62 -4.73 1.63
C LYS A 34 0.69 -4.98 0.45
N LEU A 35 1.20 -5.67 -0.57
CA LEU A 35 0.44 -6.22 -1.68
C LEU A 35 0.23 -7.71 -1.40
N ILE A 36 -1.01 -8.18 -1.49
CA ILE A 36 -1.36 -9.58 -1.26
C ILE A 36 -2.10 -10.04 -2.50
N THR A 37 -1.60 -11.10 -3.12
CA THR A 37 -2.25 -11.86 -4.19
C THR A 37 -2.64 -13.23 -3.65
N GLU A 38 -3.22 -14.08 -4.50
CA GLU A 38 -3.50 -15.47 -4.13
C GLU A 38 -2.22 -16.26 -3.85
N ASP A 39 -1.16 -15.97 -4.61
CA ASP A 39 0.10 -16.74 -4.58
C ASP A 39 1.17 -16.13 -3.65
N GLU A 40 1.14 -14.81 -3.44
CA GLU A 40 2.22 -14.13 -2.74
C GLU A 40 1.80 -12.92 -1.90
N SER A 41 2.70 -12.54 -1.00
CA SER A 41 2.59 -11.32 -0.20
C SER A 41 3.91 -10.54 -0.30
N ILE A 42 3.85 -9.39 -0.96
CA ILE A 42 4.98 -8.46 -1.08
C ILE A 42 4.82 -7.34 -0.06
N CYS A 43 5.89 -7.03 0.67
CA CYS A 43 5.94 -5.91 1.60
C CYS A 43 7.04 -4.93 1.19
N LYS A 44 6.72 -3.63 1.12
CA LYS A 44 7.67 -2.59 0.75
C LYS A 44 7.57 -1.37 1.65
N LYS A 45 8.72 -0.88 2.11
CA LYS A 45 8.84 0.43 2.77
C LYS A 45 8.85 1.53 1.71
N VAL A 46 7.99 2.53 1.88
CA VAL A 46 7.85 3.68 0.98
C VAL A 46 8.07 4.95 1.78
N VAL A 47 8.92 5.85 1.31
CA VAL A 47 9.18 7.15 1.92
C VAL A 47 8.60 8.22 1.00
N ILE A 48 7.67 9.02 1.51
CA ILE A 48 7.09 10.16 0.79
C ILE A 48 7.69 11.42 1.40
N SER A 49 8.42 12.16 0.58
CA SER A 49 8.96 13.49 0.90
C SER A 49 8.75 14.36 -0.32
N LYS A 50 8.12 15.51 -0.12
CA LYS A 50 7.97 16.55 -1.16
C LYS A 50 9.11 17.55 -1.07
#